data_AF-A0A2W1U8E0-F1
#
_entry.id   AF-A0A2W1U8E0-F1
#
_cell.length_a   1.000
_cell.length_b   1.000
_cell.length_c   1.000
_cell.angle_alpha   90.00
_cell.angle_beta   90.00
_cell.angle_gamma   90.00
#
_symmetry.space_group_name_H-M   'P 1'
#
loop_
_entity.id
_entity.type
_entity.pdbx_description
1 polymer ?
#
loop_
_entity_poly.entity_id
_entity_poly.type
_entity_poly.pdbx_seq_one_letter_code
_entity_poly.pdbx_strand_id
1 'polypeptide(L)'
;MVELIVLVMAEYMVDDSPLWYRGSREHVGVADAEGLGLSASLRDDLRAWNDVYDSRSEPDFAWSSAEERDAHRVTAFTLASRVQLELGDDAHVWCGAGQGIDMVASGGRAVVLTSNQAGTDVLFLRDGNGDRMTARAAGLREGTAKAIVRWRAVTERVDRPFGGAETRALGLRTAGRMQSDLGTEAQVVFTAGVWAPDRHDQVD
;
A
#
# COMPACT_ATOMS: atom_id res chain seq x y z
N MET A 1 -0.62 -3.43 20.46
CA MET A 1 -1.53 -2.41 19.93
C MET A 1 -0.76 -1.67 18.86
N VAL A 2 -1.39 -1.34 17.74
CA VAL A 2 -0.77 -0.55 16.67
C VAL A 2 -0.89 0.90 17.08
N GLU A 3 0.22 1.61 17.23
CA GLU A 3 0.19 2.99 17.72
C GLU A 3 0.03 3.99 16.57
N LEU A 4 0.42 3.57 15.36
CA LEU A 4 0.52 4.47 14.21
C LEU A 4 0.10 3.81 12.90
N ILE A 5 -0.66 4.53 12.08
CA ILE A 5 -0.97 4.13 10.71
C ILE A 5 -0.47 5.24 9.77
N VAL A 6 0.44 4.88 8.88
CA VAL A 6 1.03 5.78 7.86
C VAL A 6 0.66 5.28 6.47
N LEU A 7 0.12 6.14 5.63
CA LEU A 7 -0.15 5.88 4.23
C LEU A 7 0.93 6.53 3.37
N VAL A 8 1.52 5.76 2.45
CA VAL A 8 2.33 6.29 1.35
C VAL A 8 1.42 6.62 0.17
N MET A 9 1.29 7.89 -0.16
CA MET A 9 0.37 8.42 -1.17
C MET A 9 0.99 9.63 -1.85
N ALA A 10 1.07 9.60 -3.17
CA ALA A 10 1.53 10.74 -3.94
C ALA A 10 0.49 11.86 -3.85
N GLU A 11 0.96 13.09 -3.68
CA GLU A 11 0.10 14.23 -3.44
C GLU A 11 0.77 15.52 -3.92
N TYR A 12 -0.06 16.47 -4.33
CA TYR A 12 0.40 17.77 -4.80
C TYR A 12 0.92 18.63 -3.67
N MET A 13 1.97 19.42 -3.94
CA MET A 13 2.43 20.50 -3.05
C MET A 13 2.79 20.03 -1.63
N VAL A 14 3.35 18.82 -1.49
CA VAL A 14 3.84 18.32 -0.19
C VAL A 14 5.33 18.57 -0.07
N ASP A 15 5.71 19.44 0.87
CA ASP A 15 7.09 19.96 0.99
C ASP A 15 8.13 18.92 1.47
N ASP A 16 7.77 18.02 2.40
CA ASP A 16 8.72 17.09 2.99
C ASP A 16 8.59 15.66 2.46
N SER A 17 7.45 15.01 2.71
CA SER A 17 7.25 13.62 2.33
C SER A 17 5.79 13.28 2.00
N PRO A 18 5.53 12.40 1.02
CA PRO A 18 4.21 11.94 0.61
C PRO A 18 3.64 10.89 1.60
N LEU A 19 3.72 11.19 2.88
CA LEU A 19 3.28 10.35 4.00
C LEU A 19 2.09 10.99 4.68
N TRP A 20 1.12 10.17 5.05
CA TRP A 20 -0.13 10.62 5.64
C TRP A 20 -0.49 9.80 6.87
N TYR A 21 -0.79 10.46 7.98
CA TYR A 21 -1.41 9.81 9.11
C TYR A 21 -2.85 9.40 8.79
N ARG A 22 -3.15 8.13 9.06
CA ARG A 22 -4.47 7.52 8.85
C ARG A 22 -5.02 6.88 10.13
N GLY A 23 -4.44 7.25 11.28
CA GLY A 23 -4.80 6.74 12.60
C GLY A 23 -6.01 7.43 13.22
N SER A 24 -6.24 7.15 14.51
CA SER A 24 -7.33 7.72 15.31
C SER A 24 -7.35 9.26 15.25
N ARG A 25 -8.43 9.89 15.75
CA ARG A 25 -8.74 11.33 15.66
C ARG A 25 -7.58 12.31 15.93
N GLU A 26 -6.53 11.88 16.61
CA GLU A 26 -5.36 12.70 16.98
C GLU A 26 -4.28 12.78 15.87
N HIS A 27 -4.24 11.81 14.94
CA HIS A 27 -3.23 11.74 13.89
C HIS A 27 -3.91 11.64 12.51
N VAL A 28 -4.25 12.81 11.95
CA VAL A 28 -4.84 12.96 10.62
C VAL A 28 -4.10 14.06 9.86
N GLY A 29 -3.71 13.78 8.62
CA GLY A 29 -3.04 14.75 7.75
C GLY A 29 -1.63 14.32 7.34
N VAL A 30 -0.85 15.26 6.81
CA VAL A 30 0.53 15.02 6.37
C VAL A 30 1.39 14.60 7.56
N ALA A 31 2.16 13.53 7.38
CA ALA A 31 3.13 13.06 8.35
C ALA A 31 4.51 13.65 8.05
N ASP A 32 5.12 14.22 9.09
CA ASP A 32 6.51 14.69 9.05
C ASP A 32 7.45 13.46 9.06
N ALA A 33 8.17 13.23 7.96
CA ALA A 33 9.04 12.05 7.86
C ALA A 33 10.26 12.15 8.78
N GLU A 34 10.74 13.36 9.06
CA GLU A 34 11.82 13.56 10.02
C GLU A 34 11.34 13.32 11.45
N GLY A 35 10.15 13.83 11.79
CA GLY A 35 9.47 13.56 13.05
C GLY A 35 9.17 12.07 13.29
N LEU A 36 8.96 11.31 12.20
CA LEU A 36 8.82 9.85 12.22
C LEU A 36 10.16 9.09 12.38
N GLY A 37 11.30 9.79 12.34
CA GLY A 37 12.62 9.18 12.45
C GLY A 37 13.10 8.47 11.19
N LEU A 38 12.53 8.76 10.02
CA LEU A 38 12.98 8.17 8.77
C LEU A 38 14.36 8.67 8.35
N SER A 39 15.16 7.77 7.80
CA SER A 39 16.49 8.06 7.29
C SER A 39 16.45 9.12 6.18
N ALA A 40 17.48 9.98 6.13
CA ALA A 40 17.57 11.01 5.09
C ALA A 40 17.50 10.41 3.67
N SER A 41 18.15 9.26 3.45
CA SER A 41 18.10 8.56 2.16
C SER A 41 16.68 8.11 1.80
N LEU A 42 15.89 7.59 2.74
CA LEU A 42 14.51 7.21 2.45
C LEU A 42 13.63 8.44 2.20
N ARG A 43 13.84 9.53 2.94
CA ARG A 43 13.15 10.81 2.71
C ARG A 43 13.42 11.37 1.33
N ASP A 44 14.67 11.37 0.90
CA ASP A 44 15.06 11.83 -0.44
C ASP A 44 14.44 10.98 -1.54
N ASP A 45 14.40 9.64 -1.37
CA ASP A 45 13.77 8.74 -2.34
C ASP A 45 12.24 8.92 -2.40
N LEU A 46 11.60 9.18 -1.25
CA LEU A 46 10.17 9.49 -1.18
C LEU A 46 9.86 10.82 -1.87
N ARG A 47 10.67 11.86 -1.64
CA ARG A 47 10.54 13.16 -2.31
C ARG A 47 10.71 13.02 -3.80
N ALA A 48 11.79 12.38 -4.26
CA ALA A 48 12.05 12.16 -5.68
C ALA A 48 10.92 11.38 -6.37
N TRP A 49 10.30 10.42 -5.69
CA TRP A 49 9.13 9.71 -6.22
C TRP A 49 7.87 10.60 -6.28
N ASN A 50 7.65 11.49 -5.31
CA ASN A 50 6.54 12.44 -5.34
C ASN A 50 6.76 13.56 -6.38
N ASP A 51 7.98 14.02 -6.58
CA ASP A 51 8.33 15.03 -7.59
C ASP A 51 7.95 14.58 -9.00
N VAL A 52 8.00 13.28 -9.28
CA VAL A 52 7.46 12.71 -10.53
C VAL A 52 5.94 12.91 -10.60
N TYR A 53 5.20 12.73 -9.53
CA TYR A 53 3.77 13.01 -9.55
C TYR A 53 3.49 14.51 -9.69
N ASP A 54 4.20 15.34 -8.92
CA ASP A 54 3.98 16.79 -8.81
C ASP A 54 4.47 17.58 -10.05
N SER A 55 5.43 17.05 -10.81
CA SER A 55 5.82 17.69 -12.08
C SER A 55 4.75 17.54 -13.17
N ARG A 56 3.63 16.84 -12.91
CA ARG A 56 2.57 16.52 -13.87
C ARG A 56 1.24 17.19 -13.51
N SER A 57 1.18 18.00 -12.45
CA SER A 57 -0.03 18.54 -11.82
C SER A 57 -0.81 19.58 -12.63
N GLU A 58 -0.27 20.14 -13.72
CA GLU A 58 -0.91 21.27 -14.40
C GLU A 58 -0.82 21.20 -15.94
N PRO A 59 -1.86 21.65 -16.67
CA PRO A 59 -3.27 21.84 -16.27
C PRO A 59 -4.11 20.56 -16.38
N ASP A 60 -3.60 19.52 -17.04
CA ASP A 60 -4.26 18.23 -17.25
C ASP A 60 -3.33 17.11 -16.78
N PHE A 61 -3.54 16.60 -15.56
CA PHE A 61 -2.73 15.51 -15.05
C PHE A 61 -2.81 14.30 -15.99
N ALA A 62 -1.70 14.02 -16.66
CA ALA A 62 -1.58 12.89 -17.56
C ALA A 62 -0.18 12.28 -17.44
N TRP A 63 -0.15 10.97 -17.22
CA TRP A 63 1.07 10.19 -17.38
C TRP A 63 1.50 10.20 -18.84
N SER A 64 2.80 10.29 -19.11
CA SER A 64 3.30 10.28 -20.50
C SER A 64 3.08 8.93 -21.17
N SER A 65 2.99 7.86 -20.38
CA SER A 65 2.65 6.51 -20.83
C SER A 65 2.06 5.66 -19.71
N ALA A 66 1.40 4.56 -20.07
CA ALA A 66 0.95 3.55 -19.10
C ALA A 66 2.12 2.88 -18.38
N GLU A 67 3.24 2.66 -19.07
CA GLU A 67 4.44 2.05 -18.50
C GLU A 67 5.05 2.91 -17.40
N GLU A 68 5.12 4.23 -17.63
CA GLU A 68 5.59 5.18 -16.61
C GLU A 68 4.67 5.19 -15.38
N ARG A 69 3.35 5.25 -15.61
CA ARG A 69 2.36 5.16 -14.53
C ARG A 69 2.53 3.89 -13.71
N ASP A 70 2.68 2.75 -14.38
CA ASP A 70 2.80 1.46 -13.70
C ASP A 70 4.12 1.34 -12.94
N ALA A 71 5.23 1.84 -13.50
CA ALA A 71 6.51 1.91 -12.80
C ALA A 71 6.43 2.78 -11.53
N HIS A 72 5.78 3.94 -11.61
CA HIS A 72 5.57 4.83 -10.46
C HIS A 72 4.75 4.14 -9.35
N ARG A 73 3.68 3.45 -9.73
CA ARG A 73 2.79 2.70 -8.84
C ARG A 73 3.46 1.51 -8.16
N VAL A 74 4.33 0.80 -8.88
CA VAL A 74 5.16 -0.28 -8.30
C VAL A 74 6.21 0.29 -7.33
N THR A 75 6.80 1.44 -7.68
CA THR A 75 7.78 2.13 -6.82
C THR A 75 7.16 2.53 -5.47
N ALA A 76 5.89 2.94 -5.46
CA ALA A 76 5.16 3.25 -4.22
C ALA A 76 5.22 2.11 -3.19
N PHE A 77 5.03 0.85 -3.62
CA PHE A 77 5.10 -0.31 -2.73
C PHE A 77 6.52 -0.61 -2.26
N THR A 78 7.53 -0.31 -3.08
CA THR A 78 8.94 -0.46 -2.69
C THR A 78 9.29 0.54 -1.59
N LEU A 79 8.88 1.80 -1.75
CA LEU A 79 9.07 2.85 -0.75
C LEU A 79 8.28 2.54 0.53
N ALA A 80 7.01 2.17 0.41
CA ALA A 80 6.20 1.76 1.56
C ALA A 80 6.83 0.59 2.33
N SER A 81 7.41 -0.40 1.63
CA SER A 81 8.12 -1.50 2.29
C SER A 81 9.31 -1.02 3.12
N ARG A 82 10.06 -0.02 2.63
CA ARG A 82 11.18 0.59 3.36
C ARG A 82 10.70 1.41 4.55
N VAL A 83 9.66 2.22 4.36
CA VAL A 83 8.99 2.96 5.45
C VAL A 83 8.56 1.99 6.55
N GLN A 84 7.95 0.85 6.20
CA GLN A 84 7.52 -0.15 7.19
C GLN A 84 8.68 -0.73 7.99
N LEU A 85 9.85 -0.93 7.36
CA LEU A 85 11.04 -1.45 8.04
C LEU A 85 11.64 -0.40 8.98
N GLU A 86 11.69 0.87 8.58
CA GLU A 86 12.25 1.95 9.40
C GLU A 86 11.34 2.33 10.58
N LEU A 87 10.01 2.30 10.40
CA LEU A 87 9.05 2.56 11.49
C LEU A 87 8.87 1.37 12.44
N GLY A 88 9.33 0.17 12.07
CA GLY A 88 9.33 -0.99 12.93
C GLY A 88 7.94 -1.58 13.25
N ASP A 89 7.87 -2.24 14.41
CA ASP A 89 6.77 -3.15 14.76
C ASP A 89 5.48 -2.45 15.21
N ASP A 90 5.57 -1.19 15.61
CA ASP A 90 4.47 -0.45 16.25
C ASP A 90 3.69 0.42 15.25
N ALA A 91 4.14 0.48 14.00
CA ALA A 91 3.47 1.16 12.90
C ALA A 91 2.92 0.19 11.83
N HIS A 92 1.77 0.56 11.26
CA HIS A 92 1.21 -0.05 10.07
C HIS A 92 1.37 0.89 8.87
N VAL A 93 2.09 0.42 7.84
CA VAL A 93 2.23 1.17 6.59
C VAL A 93 1.25 0.67 5.56
N TRP A 94 0.46 1.60 5.02
CA TRP A 94 -0.50 1.36 3.97
C TRP A 94 0.01 1.92 2.64
N CYS A 95 -0.44 1.31 1.55
CA CYS A 95 -0.13 1.79 0.21
C CYS A 95 -1.27 1.45 -0.74
N GLY A 96 -1.76 2.47 -1.45
CA GLY A 96 -2.76 2.36 -2.52
C GLY A 96 -2.11 2.51 -3.91
N ALA A 97 -0.89 2.01 -4.11
CA ALA A 97 -0.13 2.22 -5.34
C ALA A 97 0.09 3.72 -5.66
N GLY A 98 0.39 4.53 -4.64
CA GLY A 98 0.58 5.97 -4.79
C GLY A 98 -0.69 6.81 -4.87
N GLN A 99 -1.87 6.19 -4.82
CA GLN A 99 -3.16 6.88 -4.78
C GLN A 99 -3.75 6.82 -3.38
N GLY A 100 -4.67 7.75 -3.09
CA GLY A 100 -5.53 7.68 -1.92
C GLY A 100 -6.33 6.38 -1.89
N ILE A 101 -6.41 5.76 -0.71
CA ILE A 101 -7.12 4.49 -0.52
C ILE A 101 -8.63 4.69 -0.36
N ASP A 102 -9.10 5.89 -0.01
CA ASP A 102 -10.54 6.20 0.12
C ASP A 102 -11.24 6.13 -1.24
N MET A 103 -10.51 6.49 -2.30
CA MET A 103 -11.00 6.53 -3.68
C MET A 103 -11.30 5.15 -4.26
N VAL A 104 -10.77 4.08 -3.64
CA VAL A 104 -10.92 2.70 -4.09
C VAL A 104 -12.37 2.23 -3.98
N ALA A 105 -13.12 2.73 -2.99
CA ALA A 105 -14.51 2.33 -2.76
C ALA A 105 -15.51 2.99 -3.74
N SER A 106 -15.12 4.06 -4.43
CA SER A 106 -16.10 5.01 -4.99
C SER A 106 -16.30 4.94 -6.51
N GLY A 107 -15.44 4.25 -7.26
CA GLY A 107 -15.63 4.11 -8.73
C GLY A 107 -14.49 3.43 -9.50
N GLY A 108 -13.55 2.79 -8.81
CA GLY A 108 -12.39 2.11 -9.40
C GLY A 108 -12.45 0.60 -9.28
N ARG A 109 -11.55 -0.08 -10.00
CA ARG A 109 -11.22 -1.50 -9.76
C ARG A 109 -10.02 -1.59 -8.84
N ALA A 110 -10.13 -2.34 -7.76
CA ALA A 110 -9.00 -2.63 -6.90
C ALA A 110 -8.88 -4.09 -6.51
N VAL A 111 -7.64 -4.48 -6.22
CA VAL A 111 -7.29 -5.80 -5.69
C VAL A 111 -6.62 -5.58 -4.34
N VAL A 112 -7.22 -6.08 -3.28
CA VAL A 112 -6.73 -5.96 -1.91
C VAL A 112 -6.05 -7.27 -1.50
N LEU A 113 -4.81 -7.15 -1.05
CA LEU A 113 -4.08 -8.26 -0.43
C LEU A 113 -4.38 -8.31 1.06
N THR A 114 -5.11 -9.35 1.47
CA THR A 114 -5.51 -9.57 2.87
C THR A 114 -4.84 -10.81 3.45
N SER A 115 -4.59 -10.80 4.76
CA SER A 115 -3.92 -11.90 5.47
C SER A 115 -4.85 -13.08 5.76
N ASN A 116 -6.15 -12.81 5.93
CA ASN A 116 -7.15 -13.76 6.44
C ASN A 116 -7.84 -14.63 5.37
N GLN A 117 -7.31 -14.68 4.14
CA GLN A 117 -7.86 -15.49 3.05
C GLN A 117 -7.03 -16.74 2.83
N ALA A 118 -7.70 -17.84 2.46
CA ALA A 118 -7.03 -19.09 2.17
C ALA A 118 -6.23 -19.02 0.85
N GLY A 119 -5.10 -19.72 0.81
CA GLY A 119 -4.34 -19.96 -0.41
C GLY A 119 -3.98 -18.69 -1.16
N THR A 120 -4.44 -18.58 -2.41
CA THR A 120 -4.10 -17.49 -3.34
C THR A 120 -5.20 -16.46 -3.50
N ASP A 121 -6.28 -16.54 -2.71
CA ASP A 121 -7.45 -15.69 -2.93
C ASP A 121 -7.16 -14.24 -2.60
N VAL A 122 -7.70 -13.32 -3.38
CA VAL A 122 -7.61 -11.87 -3.18
C VAL A 122 -9.01 -11.28 -3.15
N LEU A 123 -9.16 -10.14 -2.49
CA LEU A 123 -10.41 -9.39 -2.51
C LEU A 123 -10.38 -8.44 -3.71
N PHE A 124 -11.35 -8.58 -4.60
CA PHE A 124 -11.56 -7.69 -5.73
C PHE A 124 -12.68 -6.72 -5.38
N LEU A 125 -12.38 -5.43 -5.42
CA LEU A 125 -13.34 -4.36 -5.17
C LEU A 125 -13.70 -3.69 -6.49
N ARG A 126 -14.99 -3.49 -6.72
CA ARG A 126 -15.52 -2.75 -7.86
C ARG A 126 -16.80 -2.04 -7.46
N ASP A 127 -16.82 -0.72 -7.64
CA ASP A 127 -18.01 0.12 -7.45
C ASP A 127 -18.67 -0.13 -6.07
N GLY A 128 -17.84 -0.22 -5.01
CA GLY A 128 -18.27 -0.48 -3.63
C GLY A 128 -18.61 -1.94 -3.30
N ASN A 129 -18.62 -2.85 -4.28
CA ASN A 129 -18.86 -4.28 -4.06
C ASN A 129 -17.55 -5.06 -4.00
N GLY A 130 -17.49 -6.04 -3.10
CA GLY A 130 -16.30 -6.86 -2.89
C GLY A 130 -16.55 -8.34 -3.13
N ASP A 131 -15.84 -8.93 -4.08
CA ASP A 131 -15.86 -10.35 -4.39
C ASP A 131 -14.51 -11.00 -4.12
N ARG A 132 -14.51 -12.29 -3.80
CA ARG A 132 -13.29 -13.08 -3.66
C ARG A 132 -12.97 -13.76 -4.98
N MET A 133 -11.71 -13.75 -5.37
CA MET A 133 -11.24 -14.48 -6.54
C MET A 133 -9.83 -15.00 -6.33
N THR A 134 -9.48 -16.09 -7.00
CA THR A 134 -8.11 -16.62 -6.99
C THR A 134 -7.14 -15.62 -7.63
N ALA A 135 -5.87 -15.64 -7.23
CA ALA A 135 -4.83 -14.82 -7.84
C ALA A 135 -4.84 -14.89 -9.38
N ARG A 136 -5.00 -16.10 -9.94
CA ARG A 136 -5.08 -16.30 -11.39
C ARG A 136 -6.29 -15.62 -12.01
N ALA A 137 -7.46 -15.73 -11.38
CA ALA A 137 -8.69 -15.08 -11.86
C ALA A 137 -8.60 -13.55 -11.78
N ALA A 138 -7.83 -13.01 -10.83
CA ALA A 138 -7.50 -11.60 -10.75
C ALA A 138 -6.47 -11.13 -11.80
N GLY A 139 -5.86 -12.04 -12.58
CA GLY A 139 -4.83 -11.70 -13.56
C GLY A 139 -3.39 -11.74 -13.04
N LEU A 140 -3.17 -12.25 -11.82
CA LEU A 140 -1.84 -12.37 -11.23
C LEU A 140 -1.07 -13.58 -11.76
N ARG A 141 0.25 -13.41 -11.91
CA ARG A 141 1.15 -14.47 -12.39
C ARG A 141 1.44 -15.49 -11.30
N GLU A 142 1.88 -16.68 -11.69
CA GLU A 142 2.17 -17.79 -10.77
C GLU A 142 3.20 -17.40 -9.69
N GLY A 143 4.24 -16.62 -10.06
CA GLY A 143 5.24 -16.13 -9.12
C GLY A 143 4.64 -15.25 -8.02
N THR A 144 3.66 -14.42 -8.36
CA THR A 144 2.92 -13.57 -7.41
C THR A 144 1.98 -14.40 -6.55
N ALA A 145 1.28 -15.38 -7.12
CA ALA A 145 0.46 -16.32 -6.36
C ALA A 145 1.28 -17.07 -5.29
N LYS A 146 2.48 -17.54 -5.62
CA LYS A 146 3.42 -18.15 -4.66
C LYS A 146 3.87 -17.16 -3.58
N ALA A 147 4.09 -15.89 -3.94
CA ALA A 147 4.46 -14.85 -2.99
C ALA A 147 3.34 -14.57 -1.98
N ILE A 148 2.08 -14.53 -2.42
CA ILE A 148 0.90 -14.40 -1.56
C ILE A 148 0.85 -15.53 -0.53
N VAL A 149 0.95 -16.79 -0.97
CA VAL A 149 0.95 -17.95 -0.08
C VAL A 149 2.11 -17.89 0.92
N ARG A 150 3.32 -17.53 0.45
CA ARG A 150 4.49 -17.41 1.33
C ARG A 150 4.31 -16.34 2.39
N TRP A 151 3.80 -15.17 2.03
CA TRP A 151 3.54 -14.10 2.99
C TRP A 151 2.50 -14.52 4.02
N ARG A 152 1.40 -15.15 3.58
CA ARG A 152 0.34 -15.65 4.48
C ARG A 152 0.85 -16.69 5.48
N ALA A 153 1.67 -17.62 5.02
CA ALA A 153 2.29 -18.63 5.88
C ALA A 153 3.21 -18.02 6.95
N VAL A 154 3.77 -16.83 6.73
CA VAL A 154 4.54 -16.10 7.74
C VAL A 154 3.59 -15.40 8.71
N THR A 155 2.53 -14.74 8.21
CA THR A 155 1.54 -14.06 9.08
C THR A 155 0.78 -15.00 10.01
N GLU A 156 0.56 -16.26 9.63
CA GLU A 156 -0.10 -17.27 10.50
C GLU A 156 0.75 -17.70 11.70
N ARG A 157 2.06 -17.42 11.71
CA ARG A 157 3.03 -17.94 12.70
C ARG A 157 3.47 -16.92 13.75
N VAL A 158 2.87 -15.74 13.79
CA VAL A 158 3.39 -14.57 14.53
C VAL A 158 2.32 -13.93 15.41
N ASP A 159 2.70 -13.55 16.65
CA ASP A 159 1.79 -13.18 17.76
C ASP A 159 1.24 -11.73 17.75
N ARG A 160 1.35 -11.00 16.64
CA ARG A 160 0.76 -9.66 16.47
C ARG A 160 -0.11 -9.64 15.21
N PRO A 161 -1.16 -8.79 15.11
CA PRO A 161 -2.03 -8.80 13.93
C PRO A 161 -1.17 -8.59 12.69
N PHE A 162 -1.05 -9.66 11.88
CA PHE A 162 -0.32 -9.69 10.62
C PHE A 162 1.22 -9.61 10.73
N GLY A 163 1.78 -9.98 11.89
CA GLY A 163 3.23 -10.08 12.13
C GLY A 163 3.95 -8.78 12.43
N GLY A 164 5.29 -8.83 12.49
CA GLY A 164 6.14 -7.65 12.69
C GLY A 164 6.42 -6.88 11.39
N ALA A 165 7.29 -5.88 11.49
CA ALA A 165 7.72 -4.99 10.43
C ALA A 165 8.18 -5.76 9.18
N GLU A 166 9.00 -6.80 9.36
CA GLU A 166 9.49 -7.62 8.25
C GLU A 166 8.37 -8.34 7.50
N THR A 167 7.39 -8.87 8.24
CA THR A 167 6.23 -9.57 7.68
C THR A 167 5.33 -8.60 6.92
N ARG A 168 5.05 -7.42 7.48
CA ARG A 168 4.27 -6.37 6.80
C ARG A 168 5.02 -5.81 5.59
N ALA A 169 6.33 -5.61 5.68
CA ALA A 169 7.18 -5.20 4.58
C ALA A 169 7.21 -6.24 3.45
N LEU A 170 7.18 -7.54 3.78
CA LEU A 170 7.01 -8.62 2.80
C LEU A 170 5.63 -8.57 2.14
N GLY A 171 4.58 -8.24 2.89
CA GLY A 171 3.23 -7.99 2.35
C GLY A 171 3.22 -6.85 1.33
N LEU A 172 3.86 -5.72 1.65
CA LEU A 172 4.02 -4.58 0.73
C LEU A 172 4.78 -4.96 -0.54
N ARG A 173 5.89 -5.72 -0.43
CA ARG A 173 6.61 -6.23 -1.61
C ARG A 173 5.75 -7.18 -2.44
N THR A 174 4.90 -7.97 -1.80
CA THR A 174 3.97 -8.88 -2.48
C THR A 174 2.88 -8.09 -3.21
N ALA A 175 2.33 -7.05 -2.58
CA ALA A 175 1.40 -6.11 -3.22
C ALA A 175 2.06 -5.35 -4.39
N GLY A 176 3.34 -4.98 -4.30
CA GLY A 176 4.09 -4.41 -5.41
C GLY A 176 4.21 -5.36 -6.61
N ARG A 177 4.40 -6.66 -6.38
CA ARG A 177 4.37 -7.67 -7.45
C ARG A 177 2.98 -7.81 -8.07
N MET A 178 1.93 -7.77 -7.25
CA MET A 178 0.56 -7.75 -7.74
C MET A 178 0.32 -6.52 -8.63
N GLN A 179 0.82 -5.36 -8.22
CA GLN A 179 0.65 -4.13 -8.98
C GLN A 179 1.40 -4.18 -10.31
N SER A 180 2.59 -4.80 -10.34
CA SER A 180 3.34 -5.04 -11.57
C SER A 180 2.63 -6.01 -12.52
N ASP A 181 1.93 -7.02 -12.00
CA ASP A 181 1.18 -7.97 -12.84
C ASP A 181 -0.09 -7.34 -13.43
N LEU A 182 -0.78 -6.51 -12.65
CA LEU A 182 -2.05 -5.89 -13.02
C LEU A 182 -1.88 -4.62 -13.86
N GLY A 183 -0.77 -3.90 -13.70
CA GLY A 183 -0.54 -2.63 -14.37
C GLY A 183 -1.71 -1.65 -14.23
N THR A 184 -2.10 -1.02 -15.32
CA THR A 184 -3.21 -0.06 -15.36
C THR A 184 -4.61 -0.66 -15.20
N GLU A 185 -4.76 -1.99 -15.23
CA GLU A 185 -6.09 -2.65 -15.18
C GLU A 185 -6.79 -2.54 -13.82
N ALA A 186 -6.01 -2.48 -12.73
CA ALA A 186 -6.53 -2.38 -11.38
C ALA A 186 -5.53 -1.72 -10.42
N GLN A 187 -6.04 -1.07 -9.37
CA GLN A 187 -5.27 -0.56 -8.24
C GLN A 187 -5.05 -1.66 -7.20
N VAL A 188 -3.79 -1.89 -6.82
CA VAL A 188 -3.53 -2.73 -5.64
C VAL A 188 -3.60 -1.87 -4.39
N VAL A 189 -4.24 -2.42 -3.36
CA VAL A 189 -4.30 -1.80 -2.03
C VAL A 189 -3.76 -2.78 -1.01
N PHE A 190 -2.92 -2.27 -0.12
CA PHE A 190 -2.42 -3.02 1.03
C PHE A 190 -2.57 -2.17 2.29
N THR A 191 -3.34 -2.68 3.25
CA THR A 191 -3.60 -2.05 4.55
C THR A 191 -3.07 -2.93 5.68
N ALA A 192 -1.77 -3.26 5.63
CA ALA A 192 -1.11 -4.17 6.57
C ALA A 192 -1.72 -5.58 6.67
N GLY A 193 -2.55 -5.98 5.70
CA GLY A 193 -3.25 -7.28 5.67
C GLY A 193 -4.72 -7.23 6.13
N VAL A 194 -5.21 -6.07 6.56
CA VAL A 194 -6.64 -5.84 6.83
C VAL A 194 -7.41 -5.70 5.51
N TRP A 195 -8.72 -5.94 5.54
CA TRP A 195 -9.57 -5.86 4.35
C TRP A 195 -10.27 -4.51 4.17
N ALA A 196 -10.41 -3.71 5.23
CA ALA A 196 -11.05 -2.39 5.21
C ALA A 196 -10.35 -1.41 6.19
N PRO A 197 -10.03 -0.17 5.77
CA PRO A 197 -9.43 0.87 6.62
C PRO A 197 -10.25 1.19 7.88
N ASP A 198 -11.58 1.19 7.77
CA ASP A 198 -12.51 1.66 8.80
C ASP A 198 -12.68 0.69 10.00
N ARG A 199 -11.96 -0.43 10.00
CA ARG A 199 -12.06 -1.46 11.04
C ARG A 199 -10.80 -1.63 11.87
N HIS A 200 -9.80 -0.75 11.74
CA HIS A 200 -8.63 -0.81 12.61
C HIS A 200 -9.00 -0.66 14.10
N ASP A 201 -10.02 0.12 14.42
CA ASP A 201 -10.57 0.27 15.78
C ASP A 201 -11.32 -0.99 16.31
N GLN A 202 -11.47 -2.04 15.50
CA GLN A 202 -12.24 -3.25 15.85
C GLN A 202 -11.40 -4.53 15.98
N VAL A 203 -10.07 -4.45 15.82
CA VAL A 203 -9.14 -5.61 15.90
C VAL A 203 -8.23 -5.54 17.14
N ASP A 204 -8.56 -4.67 18.11
CA ASP A 204 -7.97 -4.67 19.44
C ASP A 204 -8.60 -5.73 20.37
#